data_AF-A0A3B9MA60-F1
#
_entry.id   AF-A0A3B9MA60-F1
#
_cell.length_a   1.000
_cell.length_b   1.000
_cell.length_c   1.000
_cell.angle_alpha   90.00
_cell.angle_beta   90.00
_cell.angle_gamma   90.00
#
_symmetry.space_group_name_H-M   'P 1'
#
loop_
_entity.id
_entity.type
_entity.pdbx_description
1 polymer ?
#
loop_
_entity_poly.entity_id
_entity_poly.type
_entity_poly.pdbx_seq_one_letter_code
_entity_poly.pdbx_strand_id
1 'polypeptide(L)'
;MSRFAIDVTACWRPRVGMVTVAVELARALVAGRGADDFTLLCSRERPPALADLDCEAVLAPYRHEVVLKARWLPMVEPQLGCDAILYPYWPSPPRR
;
A
#
# COMPACT_ATOMS: atom_id res chain seq x y z
N MET A 1 13.85 -13.80 -6.52
CA MET A 1 12.47 -13.45 -6.15
C MET A 1 12.56 -12.34 -5.13
N SER A 2 12.25 -11.12 -5.53
CA SER A 2 12.15 -10.00 -4.58
C SER A 2 10.74 -9.97 -4.00
N ARG A 3 10.59 -9.47 -2.78
CA ARG A 3 9.28 -9.29 -2.14
C ARG A 3 9.07 -7.80 -1.94
N PHE A 4 7.93 -7.29 -2.42
CA PHE A 4 7.57 -5.89 -2.30
C PHE A 4 6.24 -5.72 -1.58
N ALA A 5 6.15 -4.67 -0.76
CA ALA A 5 4.88 -4.25 -0.16
C ALA A 5 4.35 -3.01 -0.89
N ILE A 6 3.12 -3.05 -1.39
CA ILE A 6 2.48 -1.89 -2.01
C ILE A 6 1.65 -1.16 -0.95
N ASP A 7 2.04 0.06 -0.62
CA ASP A 7 1.33 0.88 0.33
C ASP A 7 0.05 1.49 -0.26
N VAL A 8 -1.10 0.88 0.08
CA VAL A 8 -2.44 1.37 -0.27
C VAL A 8 -3.19 1.83 0.98
N THR A 9 -2.48 2.13 2.08
CA THR A 9 -3.11 2.54 3.34
C THR A 9 -3.77 3.90 3.27
N ALA A 10 -3.63 4.65 2.17
CA ALA A 10 -4.37 5.89 1.93
C ALA A 10 -5.72 5.65 1.23
N CYS A 11 -5.91 4.49 0.58
CA CYS A 11 -7.07 4.19 -0.27
C CYS A 11 -8.39 3.97 0.50
N TRP A 12 -8.35 3.93 1.84
CA TRP A 12 -9.57 3.92 2.65
C TRP A 12 -10.28 5.28 2.70
N ARG A 13 -9.56 6.39 2.41
CA ARG A 13 -10.19 7.71 2.28
C ARG A 13 -10.55 7.92 0.81
N PRO A 14 -11.82 8.11 0.44
CA PRO A 14 -12.18 8.43 -0.93
C PRO A 14 -11.64 9.83 -1.30
N ARG A 15 -10.46 9.87 -1.92
CA ARG A 15 -9.89 11.04 -2.60
C ARG A 15 -9.73 10.70 -4.07
N VAL A 16 -10.61 11.27 -4.89
CA VAL A 16 -10.86 10.85 -6.29
C VAL A 16 -9.59 10.80 -7.16
N GLY A 17 -8.58 11.64 -6.90
CA GLY A 17 -7.31 11.62 -7.65
C GLY A 17 -6.29 10.58 -7.18
N MET A 18 -5.82 10.69 -5.93
CA MET A 18 -4.74 9.83 -5.42
C MET A 18 -5.14 8.35 -5.29
N VAL A 19 -6.39 8.06 -4.93
CA VAL A 19 -6.86 6.67 -4.81
C VAL A 19 -6.82 5.99 -6.17
N THR A 20 -7.25 6.68 -7.22
CA THR A 20 -7.22 6.16 -8.59
C THR A 20 -5.80 5.81 -9.02
N VAL A 21 -4.83 6.72 -8.82
CA VAL A 21 -3.42 6.45 -9.18
C VAL A 21 -2.85 5.26 -8.41
N ALA A 22 -3.08 5.19 -7.10
CA ALA A 22 -2.58 4.08 -6.28
C ALA A 22 -3.22 2.74 -6.70
N VAL A 23 -4.51 2.74 -7.06
CA VAL A 23 -5.22 1.54 -7.52
C VAL A 23 -4.68 1.06 -8.87
N GLU A 24 -4.60 1.95 -9.85
CA GLU A 24 -4.12 1.60 -11.20
C GLU A 24 -2.67 1.11 -11.17
N LEU A 25 -1.81 1.77 -10.39
CA LEU A 25 -0.42 1.36 -10.27
C LEU A 25 -0.27 0.03 -9.53
N ALA A 26 -1.03 -0.20 -8.45
CA ALA A 26 -1.03 -1.50 -7.78
C ALA A 26 -1.45 -2.63 -8.73
N ARG A 27 -2.47 -2.41 -9.57
CA ARG A 27 -2.88 -3.37 -10.60
C ARG A 27 -1.77 -3.62 -11.61
N ALA A 28 -1.15 -2.57 -12.14
CA ALA A 28 -0.07 -2.68 -13.11
C ALA A 28 1.14 -3.45 -12.55
N LEU A 29 1.53 -3.18 -11.30
CA LEU A 29 2.65 -3.87 -10.64
C LEU A 29 2.39 -5.37 -10.48
N VAL A 30 1.20 -5.74 -10.00
CA VAL A 30 0.85 -7.16 -9.80
C VAL A 30 0.70 -7.88 -11.13
N ALA A 31 0.11 -7.25 -12.15
CA ALA A 31 -0.01 -7.83 -13.49
C ALA A 31 1.36 -8.01 -14.17
N GLY A 32 2.29 -7.08 -13.94
CA GLY A 32 3.65 -7.09 -14.46
C GLY A 32 4.68 -7.79 -13.58
N ARG A 33 4.26 -8.54 -12.55
CA ARG A 33 5.13 -8.99 -11.46
C ARG A 33 6.30 -9.89 -11.85
N GLY A 34 6.21 -10.56 -13.01
CA GLY A 34 7.25 -11.48 -13.46
C GLY A 34 7.54 -12.54 -12.40
N ALA A 35 8.74 -12.50 -11.83
CA ALA A 35 9.19 -13.38 -10.75
C ALA A 35 9.29 -12.67 -9.39
N ASP A 36 8.64 -11.52 -9.20
CA ASP A 36 8.56 -10.83 -7.91
C ASP A 36 7.20 -11.09 -7.25
N ASP A 37 7.18 -11.05 -5.91
CA ASP A 37 5.98 -11.16 -5.10
C ASP A 37 5.56 -9.78 -4.59
N PHE A 38 4.25 -9.54 -4.58
CA PHE A 38 3.66 -8.31 -4.03
C PHE A 38 2.69 -8.62 -2.90
N THR A 39 2.70 -7.78 -1.88
CA THR A 39 1.73 -7.76 -0.77
C THR A 39 1.12 -6.38 -0.64
N LEU A 40 -0.20 -6.25 -0.55
CA LEU A 40 -0.87 -4.98 -0.32
C LEU A 40 -0.85 -4.63 1.18
N LEU A 41 -0.37 -3.44 1.53
CA LEU A 41 -0.54 -2.87 2.87
C LEU A 41 -1.80 -2.01 2.89
N CYS A 42 -2.81 -2.50 3.59
CA CYS A 42 -4.15 -1.92 3.60
C CYS A 42 -4.48 -1.30 4.96
N SER A 43 -5.40 -0.34 4.97
CA SER A 43 -5.92 0.28 6.19
C SER A 43 -7.24 -0.37 6.57
N ARG A 44 -7.24 -1.25 7.59
CA ARG A 44 -8.37 -2.06 8.11
C ARG A 44 -9.08 -3.01 7.14
N GLU A 45 -9.16 -2.67 5.88
CA GLU A 45 -9.86 -3.40 4.83
C GLU A 45 -9.12 -3.23 3.51
N ARG A 46 -9.23 -4.25 2.65
CA ARG A 46 -8.70 -4.20 1.30
C ARG A 46 -9.58 -3.23 0.47
N PRO A 47 -8.99 -2.28 -0.28
CA PRO A 47 -9.78 -1.40 -1.13
C PRO A 47 -10.65 -2.22 -2.09
N PRO A 48 -11.96 -1.92 -2.25
CA PRO A 48 -12.85 -2.68 -3.13
C PRO A 48 -12.33 -2.77 -4.57
N ALA A 49 -11.73 -1.69 -5.06
CA ALA A 49 -11.11 -1.60 -6.37
C ALA A 49 -9.83 -2.44 -6.52
N LEU A 50 -9.40 -3.18 -5.50
CA LEU A 50 -8.25 -4.09 -5.52
C LEU A 50 -8.63 -5.49 -5.02
N ALA A 51 -9.92 -5.78 -4.78
CA ALA A 51 -10.38 -7.01 -4.14
C ALA A 51 -10.06 -8.28 -4.95
N ASP A 52 -10.01 -8.17 -6.27
CA ASP A 52 -9.76 -9.22 -7.25
C ASP A 52 -8.27 -9.46 -7.55
N LEU A 53 -7.37 -8.62 -7.04
CA LEU A 53 -5.94 -8.77 -7.32
C LEU A 53 -5.37 -10.05 -6.69
N ASP A 54 -4.68 -10.84 -7.50
CA ASP A 54 -3.99 -12.05 -7.07
C ASP A 54 -2.68 -11.72 -6.33
N CYS A 55 -2.83 -11.26 -5.09
CA CYS A 55 -1.76 -10.98 -4.16
C CYS A 55 -2.27 -10.95 -2.71
N GLU A 56 -1.36 -11.17 -1.76
CA GLU A 56 -1.66 -11.10 -0.34
C GLU A 56 -2.00 -9.66 0.08
N ALA A 57 -2.76 -9.52 1.17
CA ALA A 57 -3.05 -8.23 1.78
C ALA A 57 -2.89 -8.30 3.30
N VAL A 58 -2.17 -7.33 3.85
CA VAL A 58 -1.95 -7.17 5.29
C VAL A 58 -2.69 -5.93 5.76
N LEU A 59 -3.49 -6.09 6.80
CA LEU A 59 -4.39 -5.05 7.29
C LEU A 59 -3.79 -4.39 8.52
N ALA A 60 -3.58 -3.07 8.44
CA ALA A 60 -3.25 -2.28 9.61
C ALA A 60 -4.50 -2.06 10.49
N PRO A 61 -4.35 -2.02 11.82
CA PRO A 61 -5.47 -1.75 12.73
C PRO A 61 -5.92 -0.27 12.71
N TYR A 62 -5.08 0.61 12.14
CA TYR A 62 -5.25 2.06 12.15
C TYR A 62 -5.70 2.58 10.79
N ARG A 63 -6.50 3.65 10.84
CA ARG A 63 -6.77 4.51 9.68
C ARG A 63 -5.86 5.75 9.65
N HIS A 64 -5.17 6.05 10.73
CA HIS A 64 -4.42 7.30 10.85
C HIS A 64 -3.08 7.24 10.10
N GLU A 65 -2.98 7.96 8.99
CA GLU A 65 -1.82 7.94 8.07
C GLU A 65 -0.48 8.14 8.78
N VAL A 66 -0.38 9.12 9.69
CA VAL A 66 0.87 9.35 10.44
C VAL A 66 1.25 8.16 11.31
N VAL A 67 0.28 7.46 11.91
CA VAL A 67 0.56 6.28 12.76
C VAL A 67 0.96 5.10 11.87
N LEU A 68 0.31 4.97 10.72
CA LEU A 68 0.65 3.95 9.71
C LEU A 68 2.10 4.12 9.27
N LYS A 69 2.49 5.32 8.83
CA LYS A 69 3.83 5.58 8.29
C LYS A 69 4.93 5.64 9.35
N ALA A 70 4.66 6.20 10.53
CA ALA A 70 5.69 6.40 11.54
C ALA A 70 5.86 5.22 12.51
N ARG A 71 4.89 4.29 12.58
CA ARG A 71 4.92 3.19 13.56
C ARG A 71 4.66 1.83 12.96
N TRP A 72 3.54 1.69 12.24
CA TRP A 72 3.11 0.38 11.76
C TRP A 72 3.95 -0.11 10.59
N LEU A 73 4.27 0.75 9.62
CA LEU A 73 5.05 0.39 8.44
C LEU A 73 6.48 -0.06 8.80
N PRO A 74 7.26 0.69 9.61
CA PRO A 74 8.60 0.23 10.03
C PRO A 74 8.58 -1.10 10.81
N MET A 75 7.45 -1.41 11.45
CA MET A 75 7.27 -2.67 12.17
C MET A 75 6.92 -3.83 11.24
N VAL A 76 6.12 -3.61 10.20
CA VAL A 76 5.60 -4.67 9.32
C VAL A 76 6.58 -5.06 8.21
N GLU A 77 7.37 -4.12 7.68
CA GLU A 77 8.34 -4.39 6.61
C GLU A 77 9.32 -5.54 6.95
N PRO A 78 9.98 -5.56 8.13
CA PRO A 78 10.88 -6.66 8.49
C PRO A 78 10.15 -8.00 8.68
N GLN A 79 8.89 -7.97 9.12
CA GLN A 79 8.08 -9.17 9.33
C GLN A 79 7.70 -9.84 8.01
N LEU A 80 7.49 -9.04 6.97
CA LEU A 80 7.13 -9.50 5.63
C LEU A 80 8.37 -9.82 4.76
N GLY A 81 9.56 -9.42 5.22
CA GLY A 81 10.81 -9.57 4.48
C GLY A 81 10.75 -8.87 3.13
N CYS A 82 10.12 -7.69 3.07
CA CYS A 82 9.86 -6.96 1.84
C CYS A 82 10.26 -5.49 1.94
N ASP A 83 10.55 -4.87 0.80
CA ASP A 83 10.71 -3.42 0.69
C ASP A 83 9.36 -2.77 0.36
N ALA A 84 8.93 -1.76 1.12
CA ALA A 84 7.68 -1.07 0.80
C ALA A 84 7.87 -0.03 -0.31
N ILE A 85 6.98 -0.10 -1.28
CA ILE A 85 6.80 0.89 -2.33
C ILE A 85 5.86 1.96 -1.79
N LEU A 86 6.44 3.10 -1.44
CA LEU A 86 5.70 4.29 -1.03
C LEU A 86 5.38 5.16 -2.23
N TYR A 87 4.10 5.46 -2.41
CA TYR A 87 3.70 6.46 -3.40
C TYR A 87 3.87 7.87 -2.84
N PRO A 88 4.39 8.82 -3.63
CA PRO A 88 4.42 10.20 -3.22
C PRO A 88 2.98 10.68 -2.98
N TYR A 89 2.66 11.00 -1.72
CA TYR A 89 1.45 11.72 -1.38
C TYR A 89 1.50 13.08 -2.09
N TRP A 90 0.49 13.39 -2.91
CA TRP A 90 0.36 14.69 -3.56
C TRP A 90 -0.81 15.49 -2.96
N PRO A 91 -0.57 16.74 -2.50
CA PRO A 91 0.74 17.39 -2.33
C PRO A 91 1.48 16.76 -1.14
N SER A 92 2.81 16.72 -1.13
CA SER A 92 3.60 16.17 0.00
C SER A 92 3.09 16.66 1.35
N PRO A 93 3.12 15.85 2.43
CA PRO A 93 2.71 16.34 3.75
C PRO A 93 3.51 17.61 4.05
N PRO A 94 2.89 18.70 4.54
CA PRO A 94 3.65 19.88 4.93
C PRO A 94 4.77 19.42 5.88
N ARG A 95 6.01 19.74 5.52
CA ARG A 95 7.18 19.44 6.35
C ARG A 95 6.88 19.99 7.75
N ARG A 96 7.05 19.15 8.78
CA ARG A 96 7.03 19.61 10.17
C ARG A 96 8.27 20.42 10.46
#